data_AF-A0A1H9JPJ1-F1
#
_entry.id   AF-A0A1H9JPJ1-F1
#
_cell.length_a   1.000
_cell.length_b   1.000
_cell.length_c   1.000
_cell.angle_alpha   90.00
_cell.angle_beta   90.00
_cell.angle_gamma   90.00
#
_symmetry.space_group_name_H-M   'P 1'
#
loop_
_entity.id
_entity.type
_entity.pdbx_description
1 polymer ?
#
loop_
_entity_poly.entity_id
_entity_poly.type
_entity_poly.pdbx_seq_one_letter_code
_entity_poly.pdbx_strand_id
1 'polypeptide(L)'
;MSRAWEKFFYICCFITQGSSYISATSYGLMHRLHHAHTDTEKDPHSPSYTDNMFALLWQTRNNYNSIFLGRIKVDDKYKKDLPEWAAFDKMAHNWIARLAWGAFYIGIYALLVTQWWMWLFLPITFAMGALQGIAVNWWAHKFGYRNYTVNNTSRNIMPVDLIFWGEAYHNNHHKNPGRANNAVKWFEIDAGYGLMILMHKMRIIKLKPVNI
;
A
#
# COMPACT_ATOMS: atom_id res chain seq x y z
N MET A 1 -0.48 19.42 -0.74
CA MET A 1 -0.63 19.61 0.73
C MET A 1 0.55 20.45 1.22
N SER A 2 0.48 21.04 2.42
CA SER A 2 1.64 21.71 3.00
C SER A 2 2.67 20.69 3.50
N ARG A 3 3.93 21.11 3.70
CA ARG A 3 4.97 20.25 4.29
C ARG A 3 4.62 19.78 5.72
N ALA A 4 3.87 20.57 6.47
CA ALA A 4 3.41 20.18 7.81
C ALA A 4 2.44 19.00 7.74
N TRP A 5 1.46 19.04 6.83
CA TRP A 5 0.53 17.93 6.61
C TRP A 5 1.24 16.69 6.06
N GLU A 6 2.22 16.86 5.18
CA GLU A 6 3.06 15.76 4.70
C GLU A 6 3.74 15.04 5.88
N LYS A 7 4.44 15.78 6.76
CA LYS A 7 5.07 15.22 7.96
C LYS A 7 4.07 14.57 8.92
N PHE A 8 2.90 15.18 9.11
CA PHE A 8 1.83 14.60 9.90
C PHE A 8 1.44 13.21 9.38
N PHE A 9 1.25 13.06 8.06
CA PHE A 9 0.92 11.76 7.48
C PHE A 9 2.05 10.74 7.62
N TYR A 10 3.32 11.13 7.53
CA TYR A 10 4.44 10.23 7.82
C TYR A 10 4.36 9.66 9.24
N ILE A 11 4.11 10.52 10.23
CA ILE A 11 3.98 10.12 11.63
C ILE A 11 2.75 9.22 11.81
N CYS A 12 1.60 9.58 11.25
CA CYS A 12 0.39 8.75 11.30
C CYS A 12 0.65 7.37 10.69
N CYS A 13 1.25 7.28 9.50
CA CYS A 13 1.60 6.01 8.87
C CYS A 13 2.56 5.20 9.72
N PHE A 14 3.56 5.83 10.36
CA PHE A 14 4.48 5.13 11.26
C PHE A 14 3.75 4.52 12.46
N ILE A 15 2.78 5.24 13.03
CA ILE A 15 1.99 4.76 14.16
C ILE A 15 1.02 3.65 13.74
N THR A 16 0.31 3.82 12.62
CA THR A 16 -0.76 2.90 12.21
C THR A 16 -0.23 1.64 11.53
N GLN A 17 0.91 1.72 10.84
CA GLN A 17 1.56 0.54 10.23
C GLN A 17 2.57 -0.13 11.18
N GLY A 18 3.08 0.61 12.16
CA GLY A 18 4.04 0.17 13.17
C GLY A 18 5.18 -0.68 12.62
N SER A 19 5.25 -1.96 13.02
CA SER A 19 6.32 -2.87 12.57
C SER A 19 6.30 -3.13 11.05
N SER A 20 5.20 -2.83 10.37
CA SER A 20 5.00 -2.97 8.93
C SER A 20 5.17 -1.65 8.16
N TYR A 21 5.71 -0.59 8.79
CA TYR A 21 5.91 0.70 8.13
C TYR A 21 6.66 0.59 6.78
N ILE A 22 6.22 1.37 5.80
CA ILE A 22 6.82 1.48 4.47
C ILE A 22 6.99 2.98 4.13
N SER A 23 8.11 3.34 3.51
CA SER A 23 8.36 4.70 3.01
C SER A 23 7.38 5.04 1.90
N ALA A 24 6.66 6.14 2.05
CA ALA A 24 5.74 6.64 1.04
C ALA A 24 6.46 6.90 -0.31
N THR A 25 7.70 7.38 -0.27
CA THR A 25 8.51 7.65 -1.46
C THR A 25 8.86 6.35 -2.18
N SER A 26 9.45 5.38 -1.46
CA SER A 26 9.90 4.13 -2.07
C SER A 26 8.72 3.27 -2.55
N TYR A 27 7.62 3.25 -1.79
CA TYR A 27 6.39 2.59 -2.22
C TYR A 27 5.79 3.27 -3.45
N GLY A 28 5.71 4.61 -3.47
CA GLY A 28 5.23 5.36 -4.62
C GLY A 28 6.05 5.13 -5.89
N LEU A 29 7.38 4.99 -5.77
CA LEU A 29 8.26 4.61 -6.88
C LEU A 29 7.96 3.20 -7.38
N MET A 30 7.90 2.22 -6.46
CA MET A 30 7.61 0.83 -6.79
C MET A 30 6.25 0.70 -7.47
N HIS A 31 5.22 1.38 -6.96
CA HIS A 31 3.88 1.39 -7.54
C HIS A 31 3.88 1.98 -8.95
N ARG A 32 4.59 3.08 -9.19
CA ARG A 32 4.72 3.66 -10.54
C ARG A 32 5.42 2.72 -11.51
N LEU A 33 6.43 1.98 -11.06
CA LEU A 33 7.10 0.97 -11.87
C LEU A 33 6.16 -0.20 -12.20
N HIS A 34 5.35 -0.64 -11.23
CA HIS A 34 4.31 -1.63 -11.48
C HIS A 34 3.31 -1.18 -12.54
N HIS A 35 2.76 0.03 -12.45
CA HIS A 35 1.82 0.56 -13.46
C HIS A 35 2.47 0.69 -14.86
N ALA A 36 3.76 1.00 -14.92
CA ALA A 36 4.48 1.12 -16.20
C ALA A 36 4.78 -0.24 -16.85
N HIS A 37 4.84 -1.31 -16.07
CA HIS A 37 5.35 -2.61 -16.47
C HIS A 37 4.44 -3.78 -16.05
N THR A 38 3.16 -3.51 -15.78
CA THR A 38 2.23 -4.47 -15.15
C THR A 38 2.23 -5.80 -15.90
N ASP A 39 2.29 -6.90 -15.14
CA ASP A 39 2.28 -8.27 -15.67
C ASP A 39 3.40 -8.55 -16.70
N THR A 40 4.52 -7.84 -16.61
CA THR A 40 5.74 -8.15 -17.37
C THR A 40 6.88 -8.55 -16.43
N GLU A 41 7.99 -9.01 -16.99
CA GLU A 41 9.21 -9.34 -16.22
C GLU A 41 9.81 -8.11 -15.50
N LYS A 42 9.52 -6.89 -15.98
CA LYS A 42 10.03 -5.64 -15.40
C LYS A 42 9.17 -5.09 -14.26
N ASP A 43 8.03 -5.73 -13.99
CA ASP A 43 7.17 -5.38 -12.87
C ASP A 43 7.86 -5.75 -11.53
N PRO A 44 7.97 -4.83 -10.56
CA PRO A 44 8.56 -5.14 -9.26
C PRO A 44 7.79 -6.21 -8.46
N HIS A 45 6.55 -6.50 -8.83
CA HIS A 45 5.73 -7.53 -8.19
C HIS A 45 4.71 -8.11 -9.17
N SER A 46 5.18 -8.71 -10.28
CA SER A 46 4.29 -9.33 -11.25
C SER A 46 3.79 -10.71 -10.79
N PRO A 47 2.47 -10.91 -10.67
CA PRO A 47 1.87 -12.20 -10.34
C PRO A 47 2.01 -13.23 -11.46
N SER A 48 2.15 -12.76 -12.71
CA SER A 48 2.31 -13.62 -13.89
C SER A 48 3.73 -14.18 -14.02
N TYR A 49 4.72 -13.53 -13.40
CA TYR A 49 6.14 -13.89 -13.45
C TYR A 49 6.67 -14.39 -12.09
N THR A 50 5.76 -14.87 -11.23
CA THR A 50 6.10 -15.46 -9.93
C THR A 50 5.28 -16.73 -9.69
N ASP A 51 5.92 -17.76 -9.14
CA ASP A 51 5.32 -19.10 -9.02
C ASP A 51 4.13 -19.12 -8.05
N ASN A 52 4.23 -18.37 -6.95
CA ASN A 52 3.24 -18.35 -5.87
C ASN A 52 3.27 -17.01 -5.11
N MET A 53 2.27 -16.80 -4.25
CA MET A 53 2.12 -15.56 -3.47
C MET A 53 3.30 -15.27 -2.53
N PHE A 54 4.00 -16.30 -2.01
CA PHE A 54 5.15 -16.10 -1.13
C PHE A 54 6.38 -15.65 -1.92
N ALA A 55 6.59 -16.24 -3.09
CA ALA A 55 7.62 -15.79 -4.03
C ALA A 55 7.38 -14.33 -4.46
N LEU A 56 6.12 -13.96 -4.75
CA LEU A 56 5.73 -12.58 -5.02
C LEU A 56 6.09 -11.64 -3.87
N LEU A 57 5.71 -11.98 -2.64
CA LEU A 57 6.05 -11.17 -1.46
C LEU A 57 7.56 -11.00 -1.28
N TRP A 58 8.32 -12.08 -1.49
CA TRP A 58 9.78 -12.05 -1.37
C TRP A 58 10.42 -11.15 -2.44
N GLN A 59 9.98 -11.29 -3.69
CA GLN A 59 10.40 -10.44 -4.79
C GLN A 59 10.04 -8.96 -4.52
N THR A 60 8.79 -8.70 -4.11
CA THR A 60 8.30 -7.36 -3.74
C THR A 60 9.18 -6.74 -2.66
N ARG A 61 9.49 -7.49 -1.59
CA ARG A 61 10.37 -7.05 -0.50
C ARG A 61 11.76 -6.69 -1.01
N ASN A 62 12.36 -7.53 -1.86
CA ASN A 62 13.71 -7.31 -2.37
C ASN A 62 13.76 -6.10 -3.30
N ASN A 63 12.76 -5.93 -4.17
CA ASN A 63 12.64 -4.78 -5.06
C ASN A 63 12.40 -3.49 -4.28
N TYR A 64 11.47 -3.51 -3.32
CA TYR A 64 11.25 -2.39 -2.39
C TYR A 64 12.53 -1.98 -1.67
N ASN A 65 13.25 -2.93 -1.07
CA ASN A 65 14.50 -2.65 -0.36
C ASN A 65 15.58 -2.10 -1.30
N SER A 66 15.61 -2.56 -2.55
CA SER A 66 16.57 -2.07 -3.55
C SER A 66 16.25 -0.64 -3.98
N ILE A 67 14.97 -0.28 -4.07
CA ILE A 67 14.52 1.11 -4.28
C ILE A 67 14.88 1.98 -3.08
N PHE A 68 14.52 1.55 -1.87
CA PHE A 68 14.76 2.29 -0.63
C PHE A 68 16.23 2.58 -0.38
N LEU A 69 17.10 1.60 -0.64
CA LEU A 69 18.55 1.73 -0.46
C LEU A 69 19.25 2.37 -1.67
N GLY A 70 18.51 2.77 -2.71
CA GLY A 70 19.07 3.39 -3.92
C GLY A 70 19.95 2.45 -4.74
N ARG A 71 19.74 1.14 -4.64
CA ARG A 71 20.51 0.11 -5.38
C ARG A 71 20.05 -0.05 -6.83
N ILE A 72 18.83 0.39 -7.15
CA ILE A 72 18.34 0.43 -8.53
C ILE A 72 18.18 1.87 -9.01
N LYS A 73 18.61 2.11 -10.25
CA LYS A 73 18.43 3.41 -10.90
C LYS A 73 17.01 3.49 -11.45
N VAL A 74 16.17 4.29 -10.81
CA VAL A 74 14.82 4.61 -11.30
C VAL A 74 14.88 5.90 -12.13
N ASP A 75 14.21 5.89 -13.28
CA ASP A 75 14.07 7.05 -14.19
C ASP A 75 13.39 8.23 -13.47
N ASP A 76 13.87 9.45 -13.72
CA ASP A 76 13.45 10.67 -13.00
C ASP A 76 11.98 11.00 -13.23
N LYS A 77 11.42 10.58 -14.37
CA LYS A 77 9.98 10.72 -14.64
C LYS A 77 9.11 10.07 -13.57
N TYR A 78 9.59 9.01 -12.91
CA TYR A 78 8.87 8.32 -11.84
C TYR A 78 9.08 8.95 -10.47
N LYS A 79 10.01 9.90 -10.30
CA LYS A 79 10.32 10.53 -9.00
C LYS A 79 9.51 11.80 -8.74
N LYS A 80 8.86 12.35 -9.77
CA LYS A 80 8.15 13.63 -9.69
C LYS A 80 7.02 13.64 -8.64
N ASP A 81 6.94 14.71 -7.85
CA ASP A 81 5.87 14.97 -6.88
C ASP A 81 5.64 13.83 -5.85
N LEU A 82 6.69 13.08 -5.51
CA LEU A 82 6.64 12.16 -4.38
C LEU A 82 6.95 12.89 -3.07
N PRO A 83 6.26 12.55 -1.98
CA PRO A 83 6.61 13.10 -0.67
C PRO A 83 7.99 12.56 -0.27
N GLU A 84 8.75 13.32 0.52
CA GLU A 84 10.11 12.94 0.89
C GLU A 84 10.47 13.41 2.30
N TRP A 85 10.84 12.45 3.16
CA TRP A 85 11.42 12.74 4.48
C TRP A 85 12.48 11.70 4.85
N ALA A 86 13.59 11.69 4.10
CA ALA A 86 14.62 10.66 4.18
C ALA A 86 15.15 10.38 5.61
N ALA A 87 15.31 11.40 6.45
CA ALA A 87 15.76 11.22 7.84
C ALA A 87 14.74 10.43 8.69
N PHE A 88 13.44 10.72 8.53
CA PHE A 88 12.37 9.99 9.21
C PHE A 88 12.27 8.56 8.70
N ASP A 89 12.33 8.40 7.38
CA ASP A 89 12.31 7.09 6.73
C ASP A 89 13.45 6.18 7.22
N LYS A 90 14.68 6.72 7.35
CA LYS A 90 15.83 6.00 7.92
C LYS A 90 15.60 5.58 9.37
N MET A 91 15.02 6.46 10.19
CA MET A 91 14.68 6.15 11.57
C MET A 91 13.62 5.03 11.63
N ALA A 92 12.54 5.14 10.85
CA ALA A 92 11.42 4.21 10.86
C ALA A 92 11.76 2.82 10.28
N HIS A 93 12.76 2.74 9.39
CA HIS A 93 13.28 1.47 8.86
C HIS A 93 14.38 0.85 9.72
N ASN A 94 14.87 1.53 10.75
CA ASN A 94 15.90 0.98 11.64
C ASN A 94 15.36 -0.23 12.41
N TRP A 95 16.22 -1.25 12.59
CA TRP A 95 15.90 -2.44 13.38
C TRP A 95 15.50 -2.11 14.83
N ILE A 96 16.09 -1.07 15.43
CA ILE A 96 15.70 -0.59 16.77
C ILE A 96 14.22 -0.17 16.79
N ALA A 97 13.76 0.58 15.78
CA ALA A 97 12.37 0.98 15.68
C ALA A 97 11.43 -0.23 15.45
N ARG A 98 11.86 -1.20 14.63
CA ARG A 98 11.09 -2.44 14.38
C ARG A 98 10.97 -3.31 15.64
N LEU A 99 12.07 -3.46 16.39
CA LEU A 99 12.07 -4.16 17.67
C LEU A 99 11.24 -3.42 18.73
N ALA A 100 11.28 -2.09 18.77
CA ALA A 100 10.46 -1.30 19.67
C ALA A 100 8.96 -1.52 19.40
N TRP A 101 8.53 -1.52 18.13
CA TRP A 101 7.16 -1.91 17.77
C TRP A 101 6.83 -3.34 18.18
N GLY A 102 7.75 -4.28 17.98
CA GLY A 102 7.55 -5.67 18.38
C GLY A 102 7.37 -5.83 19.89
N ALA A 103 8.22 -5.19 20.69
CA ALA A 103 8.10 -5.16 22.14
C ALA A 103 6.80 -4.48 22.59
N PHE A 104 6.41 -3.38 21.93
CA PHE A 104 5.16 -2.69 22.20
C PHE A 104 3.94 -3.59 21.95
N TYR A 105 3.88 -4.31 20.83
CA TYR A 105 2.81 -5.25 20.55
C TYR A 105 2.78 -6.41 21.54
N ILE A 106 3.94 -6.99 21.87
CA ILE A 106 4.03 -8.03 22.91
C ILE A 106 3.50 -7.50 24.24
N GLY A 107 3.84 -6.26 24.62
CA GLY A 107 3.33 -5.61 25.82
C GLY A 107 1.80 -5.44 25.82
N ILE A 108 1.22 -4.97 24.71
CA ILE A 108 -0.25 -4.87 24.56
C ILE A 108 -0.89 -6.25 24.74
N TYR A 109 -0.37 -7.27 24.08
CA TYR A 109 -0.91 -8.62 24.18
C TYR A 109 -0.76 -9.19 25.58
N ALA A 110 0.39 -8.99 26.23
CA ALA A 110 0.59 -9.44 27.62
C ALA A 110 -0.42 -8.84 28.60
N LEU A 111 -0.91 -7.61 28.33
CA LEU A 111 -1.91 -6.95 29.16
C LEU A 111 -3.35 -7.38 28.84
N LEU A 112 -3.66 -7.73 27.60
CA LEU A 112 -5.03 -7.98 27.14
C LEU A 112 -5.38 -9.46 26.99
N VAL A 113 -4.38 -10.32 26.81
CA VAL A 113 -4.60 -11.76 26.61
C VAL A 113 -5.08 -12.38 27.92
N THR A 114 -6.28 -12.95 27.87
CA THR A 114 -6.86 -13.72 28.98
C THR A 114 -6.79 -15.23 28.77
N GLN A 115 -6.52 -15.67 27.53
CA GLN A 115 -6.45 -17.08 27.12
C GLN A 115 -5.29 -17.33 26.17
N TRP A 116 -4.60 -18.47 26.30
CA TRP A 116 -3.36 -18.75 25.56
C TRP A 116 -3.50 -18.62 24.03
N TRP A 117 -4.65 -19.00 23.47
CA TRP A 117 -4.88 -18.98 22.01
C TRP A 117 -4.95 -17.56 21.44
N MET A 118 -5.20 -16.53 22.25
CA MET A 118 -5.21 -15.14 21.78
C MET A 118 -3.81 -14.70 21.33
N TRP A 119 -2.73 -15.33 21.83
CA TRP A 119 -1.38 -15.11 21.34
C TRP A 119 -1.20 -15.50 19.87
N LEU A 120 -2.08 -16.34 19.31
CA LEU A 120 -2.05 -16.69 17.88
C LEU A 120 -2.37 -15.49 16.98
N PHE A 121 -2.99 -14.42 17.49
CA PHE A 121 -3.18 -13.19 16.72
C PHE A 121 -1.91 -12.33 16.64
N LEU A 122 -0.92 -12.53 17.53
CA LEU A 122 0.30 -11.71 17.53
C LEU A 122 1.10 -11.89 16.22
N PRO A 123 1.37 -13.13 15.72
CA PRO A 123 1.96 -13.31 14.40
C PRO A 123 1.15 -12.66 13.26
N ILE A 124 -0.18 -12.65 13.35
CA ILE A 124 -1.06 -12.02 12.36
C ILE A 124 -0.87 -10.50 12.35
N THR A 125 -0.75 -9.88 13.53
CA THR A 125 -0.44 -8.44 13.67
C THR A 125 0.87 -8.08 12.98
N PHE A 126 1.93 -8.89 13.15
CA PHE A 126 3.19 -8.68 12.44
C PHE A 126 3.08 -8.92 10.93
N ALA A 127 2.25 -9.87 10.51
CA ALA A 127 2.08 -10.24 9.11
C ALA A 127 1.09 -9.34 8.34
N MET A 128 0.37 -8.43 9.02
CA MET A 128 -0.74 -7.68 8.44
C MET A 128 -0.38 -6.96 7.13
N GLY A 129 0.78 -6.28 7.08
CA GLY A 129 1.24 -5.60 5.86
C GLY A 129 1.51 -6.57 4.71
N ALA A 130 2.06 -7.75 5.00
CA ALA A 130 2.29 -8.78 3.99
C ALA A 130 0.98 -9.42 3.50
N LEU A 131 0.02 -9.65 4.41
CA LEU A 131 -1.31 -10.15 4.06
C LEU A 131 -2.07 -9.17 3.16
N GLN A 132 -2.02 -7.87 3.47
CA GLN A 132 -2.57 -6.84 2.59
C GLN A 132 -1.87 -6.85 1.22
N GLY A 133 -0.54 -6.98 1.20
CA GLY A 133 0.25 -7.09 -0.02
C GLY A 133 -0.16 -8.29 -0.90
N ILE A 134 -0.46 -9.46 -0.30
CA ILE A 134 -1.00 -10.61 -1.03
C ILE A 134 -2.37 -10.27 -1.63
N ALA A 135 -3.26 -9.65 -0.85
CA ALA A 135 -4.60 -9.35 -1.32
C ALA A 135 -4.61 -8.45 -2.56
N VAL A 136 -3.88 -7.32 -2.50
CA VAL A 136 -3.91 -6.32 -3.59
C VAL A 136 -2.98 -6.67 -4.76
N ASN A 137 -1.88 -7.39 -4.55
CA ASN A 137 -0.95 -7.69 -5.65
C ASN A 137 -1.19 -9.09 -6.23
N TRP A 138 -1.53 -10.09 -5.43
CA TRP A 138 -1.75 -11.46 -5.93
C TRP A 138 -3.23 -11.76 -6.19
N TRP A 139 -4.11 -11.60 -5.20
CA TRP A 139 -5.53 -11.94 -5.37
C TRP A 139 -6.21 -11.02 -6.38
N ALA A 140 -5.90 -9.73 -6.38
CA ALA A 140 -6.46 -8.77 -7.34
C ALA A 140 -5.98 -8.97 -8.78
N HIS A 141 -5.09 -9.92 -9.06
CA HIS A 141 -4.73 -10.33 -10.42
C HIS A 141 -5.27 -11.73 -10.79
N LYS A 142 -5.90 -12.44 -9.85
CA LYS A 142 -6.38 -13.82 -10.06
C LYS A 142 -7.89 -13.98 -9.85
N PHE A 143 -8.46 -13.25 -8.92
CA PHE A 143 -9.84 -13.44 -8.46
C PHE A 143 -10.66 -12.16 -8.58
N GLY A 144 -11.98 -12.30 -8.67
CA GLY A 144 -12.91 -11.18 -8.71
C GLY A 144 -13.36 -10.78 -10.12
N TYR A 145 -13.97 -9.60 -10.21
CA TYR A 145 -14.69 -9.11 -11.40
C TYR A 145 -13.91 -8.01 -12.12
N ARG A 146 -14.36 -7.64 -13.32
CA ARG A 146 -13.78 -6.55 -14.11
C ARG A 146 -14.88 -5.63 -14.61
N ASN A 147 -14.66 -4.32 -14.51
CA ASN A 147 -15.49 -3.31 -15.14
C ASN A 147 -14.90 -2.80 -16.45
N TYR A 148 -13.58 -2.90 -16.60
CA TYR A 148 -12.84 -2.42 -17.77
C TYR A 148 -11.97 -3.50 -18.38
N THR A 149 -11.97 -3.51 -19.72
CA THR A 149 -10.98 -4.22 -20.51
C THR A 149 -9.66 -3.43 -20.51
N VAL A 150 -8.62 -4.02 -19.92
CA VAL A 150 -7.24 -3.51 -19.88
C VAL A 150 -6.27 -4.63 -20.26
N ASN A 151 -5.10 -4.26 -20.76
CA ASN A 151 -4.06 -5.22 -21.18
C ASN A 151 -3.23 -5.73 -19.98
N ASN A 152 -3.90 -6.17 -18.93
CA ASN A 152 -3.34 -6.83 -17.76
C ASN A 152 -4.42 -7.66 -17.06
N THR A 153 -4.03 -8.38 -16.01
CA THR A 153 -4.84 -9.36 -15.27
C THR A 153 -5.58 -8.76 -14.08
N SER A 154 -5.51 -7.45 -13.85
CA SER A 154 -6.16 -6.77 -12.73
C SER A 154 -7.68 -7.00 -12.67
N ARG A 155 -8.19 -7.19 -11.45
CA ARG A 155 -9.58 -7.52 -11.09
C ARG A 155 -9.96 -6.81 -9.79
N ASN A 156 -11.22 -6.42 -9.68
CA ASN A 156 -11.78 -5.92 -8.44
C ASN A 156 -12.13 -7.11 -7.54
N ILE A 157 -11.64 -7.13 -6.29
CA ILE A 157 -11.77 -8.28 -5.39
C ILE A 157 -12.92 -8.17 -4.39
N MET A 158 -13.47 -6.97 -4.19
CA MET A 158 -14.63 -6.75 -3.31
C MET A 158 -15.63 -5.79 -3.97
N PRO A 159 -16.95 -5.99 -3.80
CA PRO A 159 -17.95 -5.00 -4.23
C PRO A 159 -17.99 -3.81 -3.28
N VAL A 160 -17.85 -4.01 -1.97
CA VAL A 160 -17.80 -2.94 -0.94
C VAL A 160 -16.46 -3.03 -0.22
N ASP A 161 -15.60 -2.02 -0.38
CA ASP A 161 -14.23 -2.06 0.13
C ASP A 161 -14.01 -1.18 1.37
N LEU A 162 -14.36 -1.74 2.53
CA LEU A 162 -14.10 -1.12 3.84
C LEU A 162 -12.74 -1.54 4.43
N ILE A 163 -12.17 -2.64 3.94
CA ILE A 163 -10.96 -3.25 4.52
C ILE A 163 -9.71 -2.64 3.88
N PHE A 164 -9.70 -2.50 2.56
CA PHE A 164 -8.56 -2.01 1.79
C PHE A 164 -8.72 -0.55 1.37
N TRP A 165 -9.74 0.14 1.88
CA TRP A 165 -9.92 1.59 1.70
C TRP A 165 -9.95 2.04 0.23
N GLY A 166 -10.48 1.23 -0.67
CA GLY A 166 -10.59 1.49 -2.11
C GLY A 166 -9.59 0.73 -2.98
N GLU A 167 -8.53 0.14 -2.39
CA GLU A 167 -7.51 -0.62 -3.13
C GLU A 167 -8.04 -1.96 -3.68
N ALA A 168 -9.18 -2.46 -3.18
CA ALA A 168 -9.82 -3.66 -3.73
C ALA A 168 -10.39 -3.45 -5.14
N TYR A 169 -10.58 -2.19 -5.57
CA TYR A 169 -11.04 -1.83 -6.92
C TYR A 169 -9.89 -1.75 -7.93
N HIS A 170 -9.04 -2.79 -7.95
CA HIS A 170 -7.77 -2.81 -8.66
C HIS A 170 -7.93 -2.70 -10.18
N ASN A 171 -8.94 -3.34 -10.79
CA ASN A 171 -9.20 -3.21 -12.23
C ASN A 171 -9.60 -1.77 -12.62
N ASN A 172 -10.37 -1.12 -11.76
CA ASN A 172 -10.76 0.27 -11.97
C ASN A 172 -9.55 1.21 -11.86
N HIS A 173 -8.70 0.98 -10.85
CA HIS A 173 -7.46 1.73 -10.64
C HIS A 173 -6.49 1.56 -11.81
N HIS A 174 -6.25 0.32 -12.26
CA HIS A 174 -5.39 0.02 -13.41
C HIS A 174 -5.85 0.66 -14.72
N LYS A 175 -7.17 0.84 -14.90
CA LYS A 175 -7.70 1.58 -16.05
C LYS A 175 -7.39 3.08 -15.97
N ASN A 176 -7.50 3.67 -14.78
CA ASN A 176 -7.38 5.11 -14.55
C ASN A 176 -6.53 5.42 -13.31
N PRO A 177 -5.21 5.18 -13.33
CA PRO A 177 -4.37 5.24 -12.12
C PRO A 177 -4.20 6.66 -11.54
N GLY A 178 -4.59 7.69 -12.30
CA GLY A 178 -4.58 9.08 -11.85
C GLY A 178 -5.89 9.54 -11.18
N ARG A 179 -6.94 8.70 -11.17
CA ARG A 179 -8.24 9.05 -10.59
C ARG A 179 -8.22 8.77 -9.09
N ALA A 180 -8.68 9.73 -8.30
CA ALA A 180 -8.68 9.59 -6.83
C ALA A 180 -9.77 8.63 -6.29
N ASN A 181 -10.88 8.46 -7.03
CA ASN A 181 -11.94 7.52 -6.68
C ASN A 181 -11.75 6.24 -7.47
N ASN A 182 -11.52 5.11 -6.81
CA ASN A 182 -11.40 3.82 -7.47
C ASN A 182 -12.77 3.16 -7.73
N ALA A 183 -13.83 3.59 -7.07
CA ALA A 183 -15.20 3.15 -7.35
C ALA A 183 -15.75 3.74 -8.67
N VAL A 184 -16.53 2.94 -9.40
CA VAL A 184 -17.13 3.21 -10.71
C VAL A 184 -18.59 2.81 -10.77
N LYS A 185 -18.94 1.65 -10.18
CA LYS A 185 -20.32 1.18 -10.13
C LYS A 185 -21.03 1.74 -8.92
N TRP A 186 -22.36 1.83 -9.00
CA TRP A 186 -23.19 2.40 -7.93
C TRP A 186 -23.11 1.63 -6.60
N PHE A 187 -22.76 0.34 -6.64
CA PHE A 187 -22.58 -0.50 -5.45
C PHE A 187 -21.13 -0.48 -4.92
N GLU A 188 -20.19 0.14 -5.65
CA GLU A 188 -18.81 0.26 -5.21
C GLU A 188 -18.67 1.46 -4.27
N ILE A 189 -18.08 1.23 -3.09
CA ILE A 189 -17.87 2.23 -2.05
C ILE A 189 -16.37 2.28 -1.73
N ASP A 190 -15.74 3.38 -2.14
CA ASP A 190 -14.34 3.67 -1.85
C ASP A 190 -14.24 4.52 -0.56
N ALA A 191 -13.94 3.84 0.55
CA ALA A 191 -13.80 4.50 1.85
C ALA A 191 -12.62 5.49 1.89
N GLY A 192 -11.54 5.21 1.16
CA GLY A 192 -10.38 6.10 1.03
C GLY A 192 -10.74 7.40 0.34
N TYR A 193 -11.51 7.33 -0.75
CA TYR A 193 -12.02 8.50 -1.45
C TYR A 193 -12.96 9.34 -0.58
N GLY A 194 -13.85 8.69 0.19
CA GLY A 194 -14.69 9.38 1.17
C GLY A 194 -13.87 10.20 2.18
N LEU A 195 -12.81 9.60 2.72
CA LEU A 195 -11.88 10.30 3.63
C LEU A 195 -11.13 11.43 2.93
N MET A 196 -10.68 11.23 1.69
CA MET A 196 -10.02 12.26 0.89
C MET A 196 -10.93 13.46 0.62
N ILE A 197 -12.23 13.25 0.37
CA ILE A 197 -13.21 14.35 0.24
C ILE A 197 -13.29 15.16 1.53
N LEU A 198 -13.38 14.49 2.69
CA LEU A 198 -13.42 15.16 3.99
C LEU A 198 -12.15 15.99 4.21
N MET A 199 -10.97 15.40 3.99
CA MET A 199 -9.68 16.09 4.09
C MET A 199 -9.57 17.26 3.10
N HIS A 200 -10.15 17.13 1.90
CA HIS A 200 -10.20 18.20 0.93
C HIS A 200 -11.04 19.39 1.41
N LYS A 201 -12.24 19.12 1.93
CA LYS A 201 -13.13 20.14 2.52
C LYS A 201 -12.47 20.84 3.71
N MET A 202 -11.70 20.10 4.51
CA MET A 202 -10.91 20.62 5.64
C MET A 202 -9.62 21.33 5.20
N ARG A 203 -9.34 21.44 3.89
CA ARG A 203 -8.14 22.07 3.32
C ARG A 203 -6.81 21.41 3.73
N ILE A 204 -6.86 20.14 4.14
CA ILE A 204 -5.67 19.32 4.44
C ILE A 204 -4.98 18.90 3.14
N ILE A 205 -5.78 18.43 2.18
CA ILE A 205 -5.34 18.04 0.84
C ILE A 205 -6.08 18.82 -0.25
N LYS A 206 -5.53 18.82 -1.47
CA LYS A 206 -6.19 19.35 -2.65
C LYS A 206 -6.34 18.22 -3.66
N LEU A 207 -7.57 17.75 -3.84
CA LEU A 207 -7.88 16.80 -4.91
C LEU A 207 -7.73 17.50 -6.26
N LYS A 208 -7.19 16.77 -7.23
CA LYS A 208 -7.18 17.25 -8.62
C LYS A 208 -8.61 17.12 -9.17
N PRO A 209 -9.09 18.11 -9.93
CA PRO A 209 -10.38 17.97 -10.60
C PRO A 209 -10.34 16.74 -11.51
N VAL A 210 -11.41 15.93 -11.45
CA VAL A 210 -11.59 14.81 -12.36
C VAL A 210 -12.13 15.39 -13.66
N ASN A 211 -11.34 15.32 -14.74
CA ASN A 211 -11.91 15.53 -16.07
C ASN A 211 -12.75 14.29 -16.36
N ILE A 212 -14.08 14.46 -16.30
CA ILE A 212 -15.07 13.44 -16.65
C ILE A 212 -15.14 13.36 -18.18
#